data_AF-A0A2N2XFR9-F1
#
_entry.id   AF-A0A2N2XFR9-F1
#
_cell.length_a   1.000
_cell.length_b   1.000
_cell.length_c   1.000
_cell.angle_alpha   90.00
_cell.angle_beta   90.00
_cell.angle_gamma   90.00
#
_symmetry.space_group_name_H-M   'P 1'
#
loop_
_entity.id
_entity.type
_entity.pdbx_description
1 polymer ?
#
loop_
_entity_poly.entity_id
_entity_poly.type
_entity_poly.pdbx_seq_one_letter_code
_entity_poly.pdbx_strand_id
1 'polypeptide(L)'
;RGQQQPLQAALFEVPRQEFSLPRFESEPIEDAYDELNLIGFPVSVSHFDMLRTDFRGGARASDLVPAVGFTVRMLGNLVTIKYVRTSRGELMHFGCFLDVNGEVFDTVHFPDSLKQNPFRGYGVYLLQGVVTEEFGQPSVTIQRMAKLPLKPDPREV
;
A
#
# COMPACT_ATOMS: atom_id res chain seq x y z
N ARG A 1 45.51 28.95 25.15
CA ARG A 1 46.37 29.48 24.05
C ARG A 1 46.88 28.30 23.24
N GLY A 2 46.15 27.88 22.20
CA GLY A 2 46.62 26.85 21.27
C GLY A 2 47.35 27.52 20.12
N GLN A 3 48.63 27.22 19.95
CA GLN A 3 49.44 27.74 18.84
C GLN A 3 49.00 27.05 17.54
N GLN A 4 48.51 27.81 16.57
CA GLN A 4 48.32 27.34 15.20
C GLN A 4 49.69 27.19 14.55
N GLN A 5 50.03 25.96 14.14
CA GLN A 5 51.18 25.72 13.27
C GLN A 5 50.95 26.38 11.91
N PRO A 6 51.96 27.03 11.30
CA PRO A 6 51.80 27.63 10.00
C PRO A 6 51.60 26.53 8.95
N LEU A 7 50.50 26.60 8.21
CA LEU A 7 50.32 25.84 6.98
C LEU A 7 51.52 26.09 6.07
N GLN A 8 52.23 25.02 5.69
CA GLN A 8 53.28 25.08 4.67
C GLN A 8 52.75 25.81 3.43
N ALA A 9 53.44 26.87 3.01
CA ALA A 9 53.09 27.61 1.81
C ALA A 9 53.32 26.71 0.59
N ALA A 10 52.25 26.35 -0.12
CA ALA A 10 52.34 25.60 -1.37
C ALA A 10 53.11 26.44 -2.43
N LEU A 11 53.99 25.79 -3.19
CA LEU A 11 54.83 26.46 -4.20
C LEU A 11 54.04 26.95 -5.43
N PHE A 12 52.82 26.45 -5.62
CA PHE A 12 51.90 26.81 -6.69
C PHE A 12 50.46 26.87 -6.17
N GLU A 13 49.68 27.85 -6.62
CA GLU A 13 48.24 27.89 -6.36
C GLU A 13 47.53 26.85 -7.24
N VAL A 14 46.82 25.91 -6.62
CA VAL A 14 45.96 24.98 -7.34
C VAL A 14 44.67 25.73 -7.71
N PRO A 15 44.34 25.89 -9.00
CA PRO A 15 43.10 26.56 -9.38
C PRO A 15 41.91 25.80 -8.76
N ARG A 16 41.04 26.54 -8.08
CA ARG A 16 39.83 25.97 -7.47
C ARG A 16 38.92 25.50 -8.59
N GLN A 17 38.87 24.18 -8.80
CA GLN A 17 37.91 23.57 -9.69
C GLN A 17 36.51 23.74 -9.09
N GLU A 18 35.63 24.45 -9.80
CA GLU A 18 34.22 24.54 -9.43
C GLU A 18 33.54 23.23 -9.80
N PHE A 19 33.31 22.39 -8.79
CA PHE A 19 32.49 21.20 -8.93
C PHE A 19 31.02 21.63 -8.79
N SER A 20 30.23 21.40 -9.82
CA SER A 20 28.77 21.39 -9.72
C SER A 20 28.28 19.95 -9.63
N LEU A 21 27.32 19.70 -8.75
CA LEU A 21 26.66 18.41 -8.71
C LEU A 21 25.78 18.27 -9.96
N PRO A 22 25.79 17.09 -10.64
CA PRO A 22 24.82 16.83 -11.68
C PRO A 22 23.41 16.82 -11.08
N ARG A 23 22.41 17.03 -11.93
CA ARG A 23 21.02 16.86 -11.52
C ARG A 23 20.80 15.39 -11.19
N PHE A 24 20.35 15.11 -9.98
CA PHE A 24 19.94 13.77 -9.60
C PHE A 24 18.64 13.44 -10.33
N GLU A 25 18.61 12.30 -10.99
CA GLU A 25 17.40 11.70 -11.55
C GLU A 25 16.85 10.75 -10.47
N SER A 26 15.61 10.95 -10.06
CA SER A 26 14.87 10.00 -9.25
C SER A 26 13.52 9.78 -9.90
N GLU A 27 13.11 8.52 -10.02
CA GLU A 27 11.74 8.21 -10.40
C GLU A 27 10.87 8.10 -9.14
N PRO A 28 9.63 8.61 -9.14
CA PRO A 28 8.75 8.52 -7.97
C PRO A 28 8.49 7.09 -7.48
N ILE A 29 8.62 6.10 -8.37
CA ILE A 29 8.48 4.68 -8.01
C ILE A 29 9.69 4.15 -7.23
N GLU A 30 10.89 4.64 -7.51
CA GLU A 30 12.11 4.30 -6.77
C GLU A 30 12.03 4.86 -5.35
N ASP A 31 11.65 6.14 -5.25
CA ASP A 31 11.42 6.82 -3.96
C ASP A 31 10.39 6.04 -3.13
N ALA A 32 9.32 5.54 -3.76
CA ALA A 32 8.29 4.73 -3.09
C ALA A 32 8.81 3.38 -2.56
N TYR A 33 9.72 2.71 -3.27
CA TYR A 33 10.35 1.49 -2.76
C TYR A 33 11.28 1.79 -1.58
N ASP A 34 12.02 2.91 -1.62
CA ASP A 34 12.84 3.34 -0.49
C ASP A 34 12.00 3.68 0.73
N GLU A 35 10.89 4.39 0.55
CA GLU A 35 9.92 4.66 1.62
C GLU A 35 9.33 3.36 2.19
N LEU A 36 8.95 2.41 1.35
CA LEU A 36 8.49 1.08 1.82
C LEU A 36 9.55 0.36 2.64
N ASN A 37 10.81 0.40 2.23
CA ASN A 37 11.91 -0.27 2.94
C ASN A 37 12.29 0.45 4.25
N LEU A 38 12.25 1.77 4.26
CA LEU A 38 12.69 2.60 5.40
C LEU A 38 11.60 2.83 6.44
N ILE A 39 10.37 3.12 6.00
CA ILE A 39 9.25 3.52 6.86
C ILE A 39 8.02 2.62 6.73
N GLY A 40 8.00 1.68 5.78
CA GLY A 40 6.95 0.66 5.68
C GLY A 40 5.71 1.06 4.87
N PHE A 41 5.68 2.27 4.31
CA PHE A 41 4.60 2.77 3.46
C PHE A 41 5.10 3.87 2.52
N PRO A 42 4.55 4.00 1.30
CA PRO A 42 4.90 5.05 0.36
C PRO A 42 4.16 6.35 0.71
N VAL A 43 4.85 7.46 0.46
CA VAL A 43 4.39 8.85 0.61
C VAL A 43 4.49 9.57 -0.73
N SER A 44 5.51 9.25 -1.55
CA SER A 44 5.71 9.83 -2.88
C SER A 44 4.61 9.43 -3.87
N VAL A 45 4.05 8.23 -3.73
CA VAL A 45 2.94 7.71 -4.54
C VAL A 45 1.98 6.89 -3.68
N SER A 46 0.80 6.58 -4.21
CA SER A 46 -0.11 5.66 -3.53
C SER A 46 0.31 4.21 -3.74
N HIS A 47 -0.01 3.34 -2.78
CA HIS A 47 0.12 1.88 -2.94
C HIS A 47 -0.57 1.36 -4.22
N PHE A 48 -1.63 2.02 -4.68
CA PHE A 48 -2.33 1.65 -5.92
C PHE A 48 -1.53 1.97 -7.19
N ASP A 49 -0.69 3.00 -7.17
CA ASP A 49 0.12 3.44 -8.33
C ASP A 49 1.31 2.49 -8.58
N MET A 50 1.72 1.80 -7.52
CA MET A 50 2.75 0.76 -7.55
C MET A 50 2.24 -0.56 -8.15
N LEU A 51 0.94 -0.72 -8.44
CA LEU A 51 0.40 -1.97 -8.98
C LEU A 51 0.78 -2.18 -10.45
N ARG A 52 0.97 -3.43 -10.86
CA ARG A 52 1.16 -3.78 -12.29
C ARG A 52 -0.07 -3.50 -13.16
N THR A 53 -1.24 -3.40 -12.55
CA THR A 53 -2.52 -3.20 -13.24
C THR A 53 -3.00 -1.77 -13.05
N ASP A 54 -3.60 -1.21 -14.09
CA ASP A 54 -4.26 0.11 -14.05
C ASP A 54 -5.70 0.02 -13.55
N PHE A 55 -6.21 -1.19 -13.27
CA PHE A 55 -7.53 -1.36 -12.68
C PHE A 55 -7.58 -0.70 -11.30
N ARG A 56 -8.68 0.01 -10.99
CA ARG A 56 -8.88 0.75 -9.73
C ARG A 56 -10.18 0.38 -9.00
N GLY A 57 -10.75 -0.78 -9.31
CA GLY A 57 -12.03 -1.20 -8.75
C GLY A 57 -13.21 -0.74 -9.62
N GLY A 58 -14.36 -1.40 -9.44
CA GLY A 58 -15.64 -1.01 -10.03
C GLY A 58 -16.56 -0.30 -9.04
N ALA A 59 -16.19 -0.23 -7.76
CA ALA A 59 -16.89 0.50 -6.70
C ALA A 59 -15.87 1.03 -5.68
N ARG A 60 -16.26 2.10 -4.98
CA ARG A 60 -15.53 2.76 -3.89
C ARG A 60 -16.26 2.63 -2.56
N ALA A 61 -15.63 3.00 -1.45
CA ALA A 61 -16.26 2.96 -0.13
C ALA A 61 -17.54 3.81 -0.11
N SER A 62 -17.50 4.99 -0.75
CA SER A 62 -18.67 5.87 -0.94
C SER A 62 -19.87 5.20 -1.63
N ASP A 63 -19.62 4.19 -2.46
CA ASP A 63 -20.64 3.54 -3.27
C ASP A 63 -21.30 2.36 -2.54
N LEU A 64 -20.83 2.00 -1.34
CA LEU A 64 -21.31 0.82 -0.64
C LEU A 64 -22.75 0.95 -0.16
N VAL A 65 -23.12 2.10 0.44
CA VAL A 65 -24.48 2.33 0.93
C VAL A 65 -25.53 2.15 -0.17
N PRO A 66 -25.42 2.76 -1.37
CA PRO A 66 -26.38 2.51 -2.45
C PRO A 66 -26.27 1.12 -3.09
N ALA A 67 -25.17 0.40 -2.87
CA ALA A 67 -24.93 -0.92 -3.47
C ALA A 67 -25.29 -2.11 -2.55
N VAL A 68 -25.97 -1.87 -1.41
CA VAL A 68 -26.41 -2.95 -0.50
C VAL A 68 -27.22 -4.02 -1.25
N GLY A 69 -26.84 -5.28 -1.07
CA GLY A 69 -27.43 -6.45 -1.73
C GLY A 69 -26.81 -6.79 -3.10
N PHE A 70 -25.98 -5.92 -3.67
CA PHE A 70 -25.31 -6.16 -4.95
C PHE A 70 -23.88 -6.69 -4.77
N THR A 71 -23.40 -7.39 -5.79
CA THR A 71 -21.99 -7.81 -5.85
C THR A 71 -21.14 -6.69 -6.42
N VAL A 72 -20.09 -6.32 -5.69
CA VAL A 72 -19.13 -5.30 -6.09
C VAL A 72 -17.73 -5.90 -6.25
N ARG A 73 -16.90 -5.21 -7.04
CA ARG A 73 -15.46 -5.48 -7.17
C ARG A 73 -14.70 -4.24 -6.76
N MET A 74 -13.85 -4.35 -5.76
CA MET A 74 -13.16 -3.21 -5.15
C MET A 74 -11.67 -3.49 -5.02
N LEU A 75 -10.86 -2.44 -5.06
CA LEU A 75 -9.49 -2.51 -4.58
C LEU A 75 -9.42 -1.95 -3.17
N GLY A 76 -8.67 -2.64 -2.31
CA GLY A 76 -8.42 -2.18 -0.95
C GLY A 76 -6.97 -2.41 -0.55
N ASN A 77 -6.32 -1.41 0.02
CA ASN A 77 -5.06 -1.57 0.73
C ASN A 77 -5.36 -2.06 2.15
N LEU A 78 -4.85 -3.23 2.51
CA LEU A 78 -5.13 -3.87 3.79
C LEU A 78 -4.52 -3.08 4.96
N VAL A 79 -5.35 -2.64 5.91
CA VAL A 79 -4.93 -1.94 7.13
C VAL A 79 -4.77 -2.91 8.30
N THR A 80 -5.80 -3.71 8.58
CA THR A 80 -5.76 -4.65 9.70
C THR A 80 -6.74 -5.81 9.51
N ILE A 81 -6.45 -6.91 10.21
CA ILE A 81 -7.29 -8.12 10.24
C ILE A 81 -7.63 -8.43 11.69
N LYS A 82 -8.92 -8.50 11.99
CA LYS A 82 -9.43 -9.02 13.26
C LYS A 82 -9.80 -10.49 13.10
N TYR A 83 -9.15 -11.34 13.89
CA TYR A 83 -9.40 -12.78 13.94
C TYR A 83 -10.55 -13.07 14.89
N VAL A 84 -11.62 -13.67 14.38
CA VAL A 84 -12.79 -14.04 15.18
C VAL A 84 -13.24 -15.46 14.84
N ARG A 85 -14.15 -16.02 15.65
CA ARG A 85 -14.71 -17.35 15.43
C ARG A 85 -16.21 -17.25 15.19
N THR A 86 -16.70 -18.06 14.27
CA THR A 86 -18.15 -18.26 14.07
C THR A 86 -18.77 -18.94 15.28
N SER A 87 -20.10 -18.99 15.35
CA SER A 87 -20.84 -19.76 16.35
C SER A 87 -20.51 -21.27 16.34
N ARG A 88 -19.99 -21.79 15.22
CA ARG A 88 -19.51 -23.18 15.08
C ARG A 88 -18.04 -23.35 15.46
N GLY A 89 -17.36 -22.29 15.90
CA GLY A 89 -15.95 -22.31 16.30
C GLY A 89 -14.95 -22.18 15.16
N GLU A 90 -15.39 -22.12 13.90
CA GLU A 90 -14.52 -21.95 12.73
C GLU A 90 -13.96 -20.52 12.64
N LEU A 91 -12.72 -20.39 12.18
CA LEU A 91 -12.03 -19.12 12.03
C LEU A 91 -12.65 -18.28 10.90
N MET A 92 -12.97 -17.03 11.19
CA MET A 92 -13.41 -16.02 10.22
C MET A 92 -12.66 -14.71 10.48
N HIS A 93 -12.65 -13.80 9.52
CA HIS A 93 -11.91 -12.55 9.61
C HIS A 93 -12.79 -11.34 9.31
N PHE A 94 -12.58 -10.26 10.07
CA PHE A 94 -12.99 -8.93 9.66
C PHE A 94 -11.76 -8.18 9.17
N GLY A 95 -11.78 -7.74 7.93
CA GLY A 95 -10.71 -6.96 7.31
C GLY A 95 -11.11 -5.50 7.21
N CYS A 96 -10.20 -4.61 7.57
CA CYS A 96 -10.34 -3.18 7.38
C CYS A 96 -9.37 -2.73 6.28
N PHE A 97 -9.89 -1.99 5.30
CA PHE A 97 -9.17 -1.60 4.10
C PHE A 97 -9.33 -0.11 3.82
N LEU A 98 -8.35 0.47 3.11
CA LEU A 98 -8.47 1.77 2.47
C LEU A 98 -8.72 1.57 0.98
N ASP A 99 -9.69 2.27 0.39
CA ASP A 99 -9.89 2.26 -1.06
C ASP A 99 -8.92 3.23 -1.77
N VAL A 100 -9.10 3.39 -3.09
CA VAL A 100 -8.25 4.27 -3.92
C VAL A 100 -8.35 5.74 -3.53
N ASN A 101 -9.48 6.16 -2.94
CA ASN A 101 -9.67 7.52 -2.43
C ASN A 101 -9.12 7.70 -1.00
N GLY A 102 -8.63 6.64 -0.37
CA GLY A 102 -8.24 6.65 1.03
C GLY A 102 -9.42 6.58 1.99
N GLU A 103 -10.60 6.18 1.51
CA GLU A 103 -11.77 5.97 2.36
C GLU A 103 -11.74 4.56 2.97
N VAL A 104 -12.10 4.46 4.25
CA VAL A 104 -12.10 3.20 4.97
C VAL A 104 -13.35 2.40 4.63
N PHE A 105 -13.19 1.10 4.40
CA PHE A 105 -14.31 0.16 4.32
C PHE A 105 -13.97 -1.17 4.98
N ASP A 106 -15.01 -1.83 5.50
CA ASP A 106 -14.89 -3.10 6.20
C ASP A 106 -15.34 -4.27 5.34
N THR A 107 -14.77 -5.43 5.64
CA THR A 107 -15.01 -6.67 4.91
C THR A 107 -15.18 -7.83 5.89
N VAL A 108 -16.02 -8.79 5.49
CA VAL A 108 -16.28 -10.01 6.25
C VAL A 108 -15.83 -11.21 5.43
N HIS A 109 -14.98 -12.04 6.01
CA HIS A 109 -14.44 -13.25 5.38
C HIS A 109 -14.86 -14.48 6.17
N PHE A 110 -15.86 -15.20 5.67
CA PHE A 110 -16.30 -16.46 6.25
C PHE A 110 -15.29 -17.59 6.01
N PRO A 111 -15.33 -18.68 6.82
CA PRO A 111 -14.35 -19.76 6.75
C PRO A 111 -14.15 -20.34 5.34
N ASP A 112 -15.23 -20.51 4.58
CA ASP A 112 -15.17 -21.09 3.23
C ASP A 112 -14.45 -20.17 2.23
N SER A 113 -14.67 -18.86 2.36
CA SER A 113 -13.97 -17.84 1.56
C SER A 113 -12.48 -17.80 1.90
N LEU A 114 -12.13 -17.85 3.19
CA LEU A 114 -10.74 -17.84 3.65
C LEU A 114 -9.96 -19.09 3.25
N LYS A 115 -10.59 -20.27 3.29
CA LYS A 115 -9.95 -21.53 2.85
C LYS A 115 -9.54 -21.45 1.38
N GLN A 116 -10.35 -20.81 0.53
CA GLN A 116 -10.08 -20.67 -0.90
C GLN A 116 -9.17 -19.49 -1.22
N ASN A 117 -9.35 -18.38 -0.52
CA ASN A 117 -8.67 -17.11 -0.78
C ASN A 117 -8.14 -16.55 0.55
N PRO A 118 -7.04 -17.10 1.10
CA PRO A 118 -6.47 -16.60 2.33
C PRO A 118 -5.74 -15.27 2.12
N PHE A 119 -5.59 -14.50 3.19
CA PHE A 119 -4.72 -13.33 3.19
C PHE A 119 -3.25 -13.73 2.93
N ARG A 120 -2.52 -12.89 2.19
CA ARG A 120 -1.11 -13.06 1.82
C ARG A 120 -0.25 -11.87 2.31
N GLY A 121 -0.52 -11.43 3.54
CA GLY A 121 0.15 -10.30 4.19
C GLY A 121 -0.37 -8.92 3.76
N TYR A 122 0.26 -7.85 4.24
CA TYR A 122 -0.13 -6.47 3.92
C TYR A 122 0.05 -6.12 2.44
N GLY A 123 -0.74 -5.16 1.97
CA GLY A 123 -0.72 -4.67 0.58
C GLY A 123 -2.11 -4.59 -0.03
N VAL A 124 -2.16 -4.36 -1.35
CA VAL A 124 -3.42 -4.16 -2.07
C VAL A 124 -4.05 -5.47 -2.52
N TYR A 125 -5.35 -5.59 -2.28
CA TYR A 125 -6.18 -6.72 -2.69
C TYR A 125 -7.24 -6.30 -3.68
N LEU A 126 -7.49 -7.16 -4.66
CA LEU A 126 -8.73 -7.17 -5.41
C LEU A 126 -9.75 -8.02 -4.66
N LEU A 127 -10.87 -7.39 -4.30
CA LEU A 127 -11.93 -7.93 -3.49
C LEU A 127 -13.19 -8.05 -4.34
N GLN A 128 -13.85 -9.21 -4.31
CA GLN A 128 -15.18 -9.41 -4.89
C GLN A 128 -16.10 -9.97 -3.83
N GLY A 129 -17.25 -9.33 -3.63
CA GLY A 129 -18.20 -9.74 -2.61
C GLY A 129 -19.52 -9.00 -2.69
N VAL A 130 -20.46 -9.42 -1.84
CA VAL A 130 -21.79 -8.82 -1.74
C VAL A 130 -21.75 -7.75 -0.66
N VAL A 131 -22.29 -6.57 -0.96
CA VAL A 131 -22.41 -5.51 0.03
C VAL A 131 -23.55 -5.85 0.99
N THR A 132 -23.25 -5.82 2.27
CA THR A 132 -24.16 -6.11 3.37
C THR A 132 -24.15 -4.93 4.34
N GLU A 133 -25.28 -4.61 4.96
CA GLU A 133 -25.37 -3.54 5.93
C GLU A 133 -25.84 -4.09 7.28
N GLU A 134 -25.16 -3.70 8.35
CA GLU A 134 -25.57 -4.00 9.72
C GLU A 134 -25.56 -2.69 10.52
N PHE A 135 -26.72 -2.33 11.09
CA PHE A 135 -26.91 -1.10 11.87
C PHE A 135 -26.46 0.21 11.15
N GLY A 136 -26.66 0.28 9.83
CA GLY A 136 -26.28 1.45 9.03
C GLY A 136 -24.78 1.53 8.68
N GLN A 137 -24.00 0.49 9.01
CA GLN A 137 -22.61 0.37 8.59
C GLN A 137 -22.53 -0.64 7.43
N PRO A 138 -22.21 -0.18 6.21
CA PRO A 138 -22.00 -1.10 5.10
C PRO A 138 -20.64 -1.82 5.24
N SER A 139 -20.63 -3.08 4.82
CA SER A 139 -19.44 -3.93 4.73
C SER A 139 -19.55 -4.85 3.51
N VAL A 140 -18.43 -5.42 3.06
CA VAL A 140 -18.44 -6.35 1.93
C VAL A 140 -18.19 -7.78 2.43
N THR A 141 -19.19 -8.65 2.25
CA THR A 141 -19.03 -10.09 2.48
C THR A 141 -18.27 -10.71 1.32
N ILE A 142 -17.02 -11.08 1.56
CA ILE A 142 -16.06 -11.48 0.52
C ILE A 142 -16.32 -12.89 0.03
N GLN A 143 -16.51 -13.02 -1.28
CA GLN A 143 -16.62 -14.30 -1.99
C GLN A 143 -15.26 -14.73 -2.55
N ARG A 144 -14.50 -13.80 -3.11
CA ARG A 144 -13.17 -14.04 -3.68
C ARG A 144 -12.26 -12.85 -3.40
N MET A 145 -10.99 -13.13 -3.17
CA MET A 145 -9.98 -12.09 -3.08
C MET A 145 -8.62 -12.56 -3.60
N ALA A 146 -7.82 -11.60 -4.08
CA ALA A 146 -6.45 -11.86 -4.49
C ALA A 146 -5.57 -10.66 -4.17
N LYS A 147 -4.40 -10.91 -3.58
CA LYS A 147 -3.35 -9.89 -3.42
C LYS A 147 -2.80 -9.55 -4.80
N LEU A 148 -2.74 -8.27 -5.13
CA LEU A 148 -2.25 -7.79 -6.42
C LEU A 148 -0.73 -7.61 -6.40
N PRO A 149 -0.03 -7.95 -7.51
CA PRO A 149 1.41 -7.76 -7.61
C PRO A 149 1.76 -6.29 -7.84
N LEU A 150 2.82 -5.83 -7.18
CA LEU A 150 3.46 -4.56 -7.44
C LEU A 150 4.32 -4.64 -8.72
N LYS A 151 4.62 -3.49 -9.31
CA LYS A 151 5.68 -3.33 -10.32
C LYS A 151 7.01 -3.85 -9.72
N PRO A 152 7.96 -4.30 -10.55
CA PRO A 152 9.31 -4.57 -10.04
C PRO A 152 9.98 -3.27 -9.61
N ASP A 153 10.88 -3.33 -8.64
CA ASP A 153 11.77 -2.21 -8.31
C ASP A 153 12.70 -1.99 -9.52
N PRO A 154 12.77 -0.78 -10.12
CA PRO A 154 13.64 -0.48 -11.25
C PRO A 154 15.12 -0.78 -11.01
N ARG A 155 15.54 -0.83 -9.74
CA ARG A 155 16.93 -1.00 -9.32
C ARG A 155 17.34 -2.47 -9.18
N GLU A 156 16.37 -3.37 -9.12
CA GLU A 156 16.60 -4.82 -9.03
C GLU A 156 16.60 -5.52 -10.40
N VAL A 157 16.53 -4.75 -11.50
CA VAL A 157 16.46 -5.24 -12.90
C VAL A 157 17.83 -5.55 -13.48
#